data_AF-J8Q1Y5-F1
#
_entry.id   AF-J8Q1Y5-F1
#
_cell.length_a   1.000
_cell.length_b   1.000
_cell.length_c   1.000
_cell.angle_alpha   90.00
_cell.angle_beta   90.00
_cell.angle_gamma   90.00
#
_symmetry.space_group_name_H-M   'P 1'
#
loop_
_entity.id
_entity.type
_entity.pdbx_description
1 polymer ?
#
loop_
_entity_poly.entity_id
_entity_poly.type
_entity_poly.pdbx_seq_one_letter_code
_entity_poly.pdbx_strand_id
1 'polypeptide(L)'
;MGNNDGVALSNSALEPRTKVNQKLSSRCHKDSAKKTGPSKDKSSSSSSSDDDAHIPVTEIHLKSHEWFGDFITKHEVPRKVFHSSIGFITLYLYTQGINYKHVLWPLIFAFITLFILDLIRLNWPFFNLLYCRTVGALMRKKEIHTFNGVLWYILGLIFSFSFFSKDVTLVSLFLLSWSDTAAATIGRKYGHLTPKLARNKSLAGSLAAFAVGVVTCRMFYGYFIPTYYYVNKPGEIEWTPETSRLSLNTLSLLGGVVAALSEGIDIFNWDDNFTIPVLSSLFMNAVIKLFKK
;
A
#
# COMPACT_ATOMS: atom_id res chain seq x y z
N MET A 1 -84.01 -13.56 26.37
CA MET A 1 -83.23 -13.39 27.62
C MET A 1 -81.79 -13.09 27.24
N GLY A 2 -81.16 -12.09 27.87
CA GLY A 2 -79.75 -11.76 27.63
C GLY A 2 -78.82 -12.67 28.44
N ASN A 3 -77.57 -12.77 27.97
CA ASN A 3 -76.45 -13.29 28.76
C ASN A 3 -75.34 -12.24 28.67
N ASN A 4 -74.76 -11.88 29.82
CA ASN A 4 -73.98 -10.66 29.98
C ASN A 4 -72.49 -10.95 30.26
N ASP A 5 -71.66 -9.93 30.01
CA ASP A 5 -70.31 -9.71 30.57
C ASP A 5 -69.11 -10.57 30.11
N GLY A 6 -67.96 -9.89 29.88
CA GLY A 6 -66.64 -10.52 30.04
C GLY A 6 -65.56 -10.26 28.97
N VAL A 7 -65.22 -9.01 28.65
CA VAL A 7 -63.99 -8.71 27.88
C VAL A 7 -62.77 -8.73 28.80
N ALA A 8 -61.70 -9.47 28.46
CA ALA A 8 -60.37 -9.30 29.04
C ALA A 8 -59.24 -9.73 28.08
N LEU A 9 -58.45 -8.75 27.62
CA LEU A 9 -57.17 -8.97 26.95
C LEU A 9 -56.08 -9.21 28.03
N SER A 10 -55.29 -10.27 27.89
CA SER A 10 -54.17 -10.57 28.79
C SER A 10 -52.87 -9.94 28.28
N ASN A 11 -52.31 -9.00 29.04
CA ASN A 11 -51.04 -8.34 28.73
C ASN A 11 -49.84 -9.28 28.90
N SER A 12 -48.84 -9.10 28.03
CA SER A 12 -47.53 -9.74 28.16
C SER A 12 -46.73 -9.17 29.33
N ALA A 13 -46.41 -10.01 30.31
CA ALA A 13 -45.49 -9.66 31.39
C ALA A 13 -44.03 -9.90 30.96
N LEU A 14 -43.16 -8.89 31.10
CA LEU A 14 -41.71 -9.04 30.92
C LEU A 14 -41.10 -9.81 32.10
N GLU A 15 -40.26 -10.82 31.82
CA GLU A 15 -39.36 -11.39 32.83
C GLU A 15 -38.13 -10.48 33.06
N PRO A 16 -37.66 -10.32 34.32
CA PRO A 16 -36.50 -9.48 34.64
C PRO A 16 -35.16 -10.12 34.22
N ARG A 17 -34.27 -9.29 33.64
CA ARG A 17 -32.99 -9.66 33.02
C ARG A 17 -31.95 -10.39 33.90
N THR A 18 -32.16 -10.50 35.21
CA THR A 18 -31.16 -11.02 36.16
C THR A 18 -30.93 -12.54 36.09
N LYS A 19 -31.90 -13.33 35.61
CA LYS A 19 -31.81 -14.81 35.64
C LYS A 19 -31.06 -15.45 34.44
N VAL A 20 -30.77 -14.70 33.38
CA VAL A 20 -30.07 -15.26 32.19
C VAL A 20 -28.57 -15.41 32.42
N ASN A 21 -27.92 -14.43 33.07
CA ASN A 21 -26.46 -14.43 33.25
C ASN A 21 -25.94 -15.57 34.15
N GLN A 22 -26.74 -16.08 35.08
CA GLN A 22 -26.34 -17.17 35.98
C GLN A 22 -26.34 -18.56 35.30
N LYS A 23 -26.94 -18.68 34.11
CA LYS A 23 -27.05 -19.96 33.38
C LYS A 23 -26.02 -20.13 32.25
N LEU A 24 -25.27 -19.07 31.89
CA LEU A 24 -24.15 -19.15 30.94
C LEU A 24 -22.80 -19.38 31.62
N SER A 25 -22.57 -18.85 32.82
CA SER A 25 -21.27 -18.96 33.52
C SER A 25 -20.92 -20.40 33.95
N SER A 26 -21.92 -21.25 34.19
CA SER A 26 -21.74 -22.62 34.68
C SER A 26 -21.32 -23.63 33.60
N ARG A 27 -21.22 -23.22 32.32
CA ARG A 27 -20.96 -24.14 31.19
C ARG A 27 -19.53 -24.08 30.63
N CYS A 28 -18.67 -23.17 31.11
CA CYS A 28 -17.33 -22.92 30.54
C CYS A 28 -16.15 -23.39 31.43
N HIS A 29 -16.40 -24.23 32.44
CA HIS A 29 -15.39 -24.64 33.43
C HIS A 29 -15.37 -26.16 33.70
N LYS A 30 -15.41 -26.98 32.63
CA LYS A 30 -15.21 -28.44 32.75
C LYS A 30 -14.15 -29.07 31.85
N ASP A 31 -13.56 -28.34 30.90
CA ASP A 31 -12.54 -28.88 29.99
C ASP A 31 -11.16 -28.22 30.18
N SER A 32 -10.42 -28.69 31.19
CA SER A 32 -8.95 -28.87 31.15
C SER A 32 -8.44 -29.39 32.51
N ALA A 33 -7.58 -30.40 32.49
CA ALA A 33 -7.16 -31.10 33.70
C ALA A 33 -5.63 -31.18 33.87
N LYS A 34 -5.22 -31.05 35.15
CA LYS A 34 -4.17 -31.85 35.84
C LYS A 34 -2.70 -31.34 35.86
N LYS A 35 -2.11 -31.46 37.07
CA LYS A 35 -0.68 -31.35 37.47
C LYS A 35 -0.12 -29.90 37.55
N THR A 36 0.62 -29.43 38.57
CA THR A 36 1.25 -29.97 39.80
C THR A 36 1.20 -28.91 40.95
N GLY A 37 1.52 -29.25 42.21
CA GLY A 37 1.75 -28.29 43.33
C GLY A 37 3.02 -28.64 44.15
N PRO A 38 3.22 -28.14 45.40
CA PRO A 38 2.53 -27.04 46.12
C PRO A 38 3.45 -26.07 46.95
N SER A 39 2.84 -25.10 47.67
CA SER A 39 3.39 -24.22 48.77
C SER A 39 4.46 -23.17 48.40
N LYS A 40 4.51 -21.94 48.96
CA LYS A 40 3.94 -21.27 50.17
C LYS A 40 4.02 -19.71 49.97
N ASP A 41 3.55 -18.75 50.79
CA ASP A 41 2.77 -18.72 52.06
C ASP A 41 1.77 -17.51 52.10
N LYS A 42 2.15 -16.30 52.57
CA LYS A 42 1.24 -15.14 52.87
C LYS A 42 1.90 -13.75 52.76
N SER A 43 1.14 -12.71 52.37
CA SER A 43 0.71 -11.58 53.26
C SER A 43 -0.07 -10.44 52.54
N SER A 44 -1.12 -9.93 53.19
CA SER A 44 -1.73 -8.55 53.23
C SER A 44 -1.17 -7.40 52.35
N SER A 45 -1.93 -6.37 51.91
CA SER A 45 -3.29 -5.88 52.26
C SER A 45 -3.84 -4.78 51.31
N SER A 46 -5.18 -4.59 51.32
CA SER A 46 -5.96 -3.32 51.23
C SER A 46 -5.87 -2.36 50.01
N SER A 47 -7.06 -2.07 49.42
CA SER A 47 -7.56 -0.76 48.89
C SER A 47 -6.71 0.09 47.93
N SER A 48 -7.24 0.75 46.89
CA SER A 48 -8.64 0.99 46.44
C SER A 48 -8.65 1.67 45.06
N SER A 49 -9.75 1.52 44.31
CA SER A 49 -10.25 2.46 43.28
C SER A 49 -9.27 2.95 42.20
N ASP A 50 -9.18 2.23 41.08
CA ASP A 50 -8.82 2.77 39.77
C ASP A 50 -10.06 2.72 38.85
N ASP A 51 -10.73 3.86 38.67
CA ASP A 51 -11.76 4.05 37.64
C ASP A 51 -11.10 4.37 36.28
N ASP A 52 -10.32 3.42 35.76
CA ASP A 52 -9.82 3.45 34.39
C ASP A 52 -10.48 2.34 33.57
N ALA A 53 -11.53 2.71 32.83
CA ALA A 53 -12.19 1.85 31.85
C ALA A 53 -11.31 1.65 30.61
N HIS A 54 -10.17 0.98 30.80
CA HIS A 54 -9.32 0.46 29.74
C HIS A 54 -10.10 -0.55 28.91
N ILE A 55 -10.77 -0.05 27.86
CA ILE A 55 -11.27 -0.90 26.77
C ILE A 55 -10.04 -1.62 26.20
N PRO A 56 -9.99 -2.96 26.21
CA PRO A 56 -8.84 -3.67 25.67
C PRO A 56 -8.80 -3.47 24.15
N VAL A 57 -7.83 -2.68 23.68
CA VAL A 57 -7.57 -2.42 22.25
C VAL A 57 -6.84 -3.62 21.62
N THR A 58 -7.41 -4.80 21.81
CA THR A 58 -7.00 -6.05 21.18
C THR A 58 -7.88 -6.32 19.98
N GLU A 59 -7.24 -6.35 18.81
CA GLU A 59 -7.79 -6.74 17.52
C GLU A 59 -8.93 -5.85 16.98
N ILE A 60 -8.53 -4.78 16.26
CA ILE A 60 -9.29 -4.34 15.08
C ILE A 60 -9.20 -5.49 14.05
N HIS A 61 -10.08 -6.48 14.18
CA HIS A 61 -10.18 -7.61 13.27
C HIS A 61 -10.72 -7.09 11.93
N LEU A 62 -9.79 -6.79 11.00
CA LEU A 62 -10.07 -6.31 9.66
C LEU A 62 -10.94 -7.32 8.90
N LYS A 63 -12.26 -7.15 8.93
CA LYS A 63 -13.22 -7.97 8.18
C LYS A 63 -12.96 -7.99 6.66
N SER A 64 -12.23 -7.01 6.14
CA SER A 64 -11.72 -6.98 4.76
C SER A 64 -10.71 -8.10 4.47
N HIS A 65 -9.98 -8.62 5.47
CA HIS A 65 -9.13 -9.81 5.30
C HIS A 65 -9.90 -11.14 5.33
N GLU A 66 -11.13 -11.17 5.87
CA GLU A 66 -12.03 -12.34 5.74
C GLU A 66 -12.68 -12.38 4.35
N TRP A 67 -13.02 -11.22 3.79
CA TRP A 67 -13.65 -11.12 2.46
C TRP A 67 -12.67 -11.40 1.31
N PHE A 68 -11.39 -11.04 1.48
CA PHE A 68 -10.31 -11.40 0.56
C PHE A 68 -9.46 -12.52 1.16
N GLY A 69 -9.79 -13.76 0.80
CA GLY A 69 -9.18 -14.97 1.35
C GLY A 69 -7.64 -14.96 1.36
N ASP A 70 -7.06 -15.72 2.30
CA ASP A 70 -5.67 -15.61 2.78
C ASP A 70 -4.60 -15.37 1.70
N PHE A 71 -4.73 -16.02 0.54
CA PHE A 71 -3.81 -15.84 -0.59
C PHE A 71 -3.77 -14.40 -1.12
N ILE A 72 -4.94 -13.77 -1.29
CA ILE A 72 -5.10 -12.40 -1.83
C ILE A 72 -4.52 -11.38 -0.84
N THR A 73 -4.86 -11.56 0.44
CA THR A 73 -4.33 -10.79 1.57
C THR A 73 -2.80 -10.94 1.68
N LYS A 74 -2.27 -12.17 1.70
CA LYS A 74 -0.84 -12.47 1.85
C LYS A 74 0.03 -11.92 0.71
N HIS A 75 -0.51 -11.86 -0.51
CA HIS A 75 0.21 -11.36 -1.68
C HIS A 75 -0.06 -9.89 -1.99
N GLU A 76 -0.86 -9.17 -1.18
CA GLU A 76 -1.23 -7.76 -1.41
C GLU A 76 -1.77 -7.54 -2.84
N VAL A 77 -2.59 -8.47 -3.35
CA VAL A 77 -2.99 -8.48 -4.78
C VAL A 77 -3.79 -7.24 -5.18
N PRO A 78 -4.83 -6.79 -4.45
CA PRO A 78 -5.64 -5.64 -4.87
C PRO A 78 -4.80 -4.36 -4.94
N ARG A 79 -3.95 -4.12 -3.92
CA ARG A 79 -2.97 -3.03 -3.91
C ARG A 79 -2.08 -3.06 -5.14
N LYS A 80 -1.51 -4.22 -5.50
CA LYS A 80 -0.59 -4.31 -6.65
C LYS A 80 -1.27 -4.25 -8.01
N VAL A 81 -2.51 -4.70 -8.14
CA VAL A 81 -3.33 -4.48 -9.34
C VAL A 81 -3.59 -2.98 -9.52
N PHE A 82 -3.98 -2.27 -8.46
CA PHE A 82 -4.14 -0.81 -8.48
C PHE A 82 -2.83 -0.09 -8.80
N HIS A 83 -1.74 -0.47 -8.14
CA HIS A 83 -0.40 0.10 -8.35
C HIS A 83 0.10 -0.09 -9.80
N SER A 84 -0.15 -1.27 -10.38
CA SER A 84 0.20 -1.59 -11.77
C SER A 84 -0.70 -0.91 -12.80
N SER A 85 -1.98 -0.65 -12.46
CA SER A 85 -2.93 -0.03 -13.38
C SER A 85 -2.59 1.44 -13.64
N ILE A 86 -1.99 2.13 -12.66
CA ILE A 86 -1.56 3.52 -12.80
C ILE A 86 -0.56 3.68 -13.95
N GLY A 87 0.37 2.74 -14.15
CA GLY A 87 1.28 2.76 -15.31
C GLY A 87 0.54 2.71 -16.65
N PHE A 88 -0.48 1.86 -16.78
CA PHE A 88 -1.30 1.78 -18.00
C PHE A 88 -2.18 3.02 -18.20
N ILE A 89 -2.75 3.57 -17.12
CA ILE A 89 -3.52 4.83 -17.16
C ILE A 89 -2.63 5.99 -17.60
N THR A 90 -1.45 6.15 -16.99
CA THR A 90 -0.47 7.17 -17.39
C THR A 90 -0.04 7.02 -18.85
N LEU A 91 0.18 5.79 -19.31
CA LEU A 91 0.51 5.52 -20.71
C LEU A 91 -0.64 5.91 -21.66
N TYR A 92 -1.89 5.62 -21.29
CA TYR A 92 -3.06 6.10 -22.04
C TYR A 92 -3.12 7.64 -22.06
N LEU A 93 -3.01 8.32 -20.91
CA LEU A 93 -3.00 9.79 -20.84
C LEU A 93 -1.87 10.41 -21.68
N TYR A 94 -0.72 9.75 -21.78
CA TYR A 94 0.36 10.13 -22.69
C TYR A 94 -0.06 10.07 -24.17
N THR A 95 -0.70 8.97 -24.62
CA THR A 95 -1.21 8.86 -26.01
C THR A 95 -2.28 9.91 -26.36
N GLN A 96 -3.05 10.38 -25.37
CA GLN A 96 -4.04 11.45 -25.53
C GLN A 96 -3.42 12.86 -25.61
N GLY A 97 -2.09 12.99 -25.50
CA GLY A 97 -1.41 14.28 -25.59
C GLY A 97 -1.63 15.20 -24.39
N ILE A 98 -2.08 14.66 -23.25
CA ILE A 98 -2.28 15.44 -22.04
C ILE A 98 -0.91 15.95 -21.54
N ASN A 99 -0.81 17.27 -21.38
CA ASN A 99 0.39 17.92 -20.86
C ASN A 99 0.69 17.41 -19.45
N TYR A 100 1.83 16.74 -19.28
CA TYR A 100 2.24 16.11 -18.02
C TYR A 100 2.27 17.10 -16.84
N LYS A 101 2.54 18.39 -17.08
CA LYS A 101 2.52 19.43 -16.04
C LYS A 101 1.12 19.68 -15.46
N HIS A 102 0.05 19.39 -16.20
CA HIS A 102 -1.31 19.46 -15.66
C HIS A 102 -1.66 18.27 -14.75
N VAL A 103 -0.92 17.16 -14.80
CA VAL A 103 -1.11 15.99 -13.91
C VAL A 103 -0.64 16.28 -12.48
N LEU A 104 0.29 17.25 -12.31
CA LEU A 104 0.81 17.65 -11.00
C LEU A 104 -0.28 18.22 -10.08
N TRP A 105 -1.23 19.01 -10.59
CA TRP A 105 -2.29 19.62 -9.78
C TRP A 105 -3.28 18.59 -9.20
N PRO A 106 -3.83 17.64 -9.98
CA PRO A 106 -4.57 16.49 -9.43
C PRO A 106 -3.78 15.67 -8.40
N LEU A 107 -2.47 15.45 -8.61
CA LEU A 107 -1.63 14.75 -7.63
C LEU A 107 -1.53 15.52 -6.31
N ILE A 108 -1.27 16.83 -6.34
CA ILE A 108 -1.22 17.69 -5.14
C ILE A 108 -2.58 17.71 -4.43
N PHE A 109 -3.68 17.87 -5.17
CA PHE A 109 -5.03 17.85 -4.60
C PHE A 109 -5.36 16.51 -3.92
N ALA A 110 -5.04 15.39 -4.59
CA ALA A 110 -5.21 14.05 -4.05
C ALA A 110 -4.33 13.82 -2.80
N PHE A 111 -3.08 14.31 -2.80
CA PHE A 111 -2.20 14.25 -1.63
C PHE A 111 -2.82 14.99 -0.43
N ILE A 112 -3.25 16.24 -0.60
CA ILE A 112 -3.83 17.04 0.47
C ILE A 112 -5.10 16.39 1.02
N THR A 113 -5.98 15.91 0.13
CA THR A 113 -7.25 15.27 0.53
C THR A 113 -7.01 13.98 1.31
N LEU A 114 -6.11 13.11 0.82
CA LEU A 114 -5.76 11.87 1.50
C LEU A 114 -4.99 12.12 2.79
N PHE A 115 -4.15 13.15 2.85
CA PHE A 115 -3.38 13.50 4.05
C PHE A 115 -4.30 13.98 5.17
N ILE A 116 -5.26 14.87 4.87
CA ILE A 116 -6.30 15.30 5.82
C ILE A 116 -7.13 14.09 6.29
N LEU A 117 -7.51 13.20 5.37
CA LEU A 117 -8.25 11.99 5.73
C LEU A 117 -7.44 11.06 6.65
N ASP A 118 -6.14 10.89 6.40
CA ASP A 118 -5.25 10.11 7.26
C ASP A 118 -5.08 10.75 8.65
N LEU A 119 -4.98 12.08 8.74
CA LEU A 119 -5.01 12.79 10.02
C LEU A 119 -6.33 12.55 10.79
N ILE A 120 -7.48 12.57 10.11
CA ILE A 120 -8.77 12.29 10.74
C ILE A 120 -8.82 10.84 11.24
N ARG A 121 -8.39 9.85 10.44
CA ARG A 121 -8.48 8.44 10.85
C ARG A 121 -7.47 8.06 11.94
N LEU A 122 -6.28 8.64 11.95
CA LEU A 122 -5.28 8.34 12.98
C LEU A 122 -5.68 8.93 14.35
N ASN A 123 -6.46 10.02 14.36
CA ASN A 123 -6.98 10.64 15.58
C ASN A 123 -8.36 10.12 16.03
N TRP A 124 -9.14 9.49 15.15
CA TRP A 124 -10.51 9.03 15.47
C TRP A 124 -10.70 7.52 15.23
N PRO A 125 -10.67 6.68 16.29
CA PRO A 125 -10.72 5.21 16.17
C PRO A 125 -11.97 4.67 15.44
N PHE A 126 -13.14 5.28 15.63
CA PHE A 126 -14.37 4.87 14.95
C PHE A 126 -14.30 5.13 13.44
N PHE A 127 -13.78 6.29 13.03
CA PHE A 127 -13.57 6.58 11.61
C PHE A 127 -12.49 5.68 11.01
N ASN A 128 -11.43 5.35 11.76
CA ASN A 128 -10.42 4.38 11.31
C ASN A 128 -11.03 3.01 11.03
N LEU A 129 -11.93 2.52 11.91
CA LEU A 129 -12.64 1.26 11.69
C LEU A 129 -13.51 1.29 10.43
N LEU A 130 -14.25 2.38 10.21
CA LEU A 130 -15.09 2.57 9.03
C LEU A 130 -14.24 2.62 7.74
N TYR A 131 -13.14 3.36 7.75
CA TYR A 131 -12.20 3.46 6.64
C TYR A 131 -11.52 2.11 6.34
N CYS A 132 -11.04 1.42 7.37
CA CYS A 132 -10.48 0.07 7.29
C CYS A 132 -11.47 -0.96 6.70
N ARG A 133 -12.78 -0.76 6.92
CA ARG A 133 -13.83 -1.60 6.34
C ARG A 133 -14.08 -1.31 4.85
N THR A 134 -13.90 -0.08 4.38
CA THR A 134 -14.14 0.29 2.97
C THR A 134 -12.90 0.13 2.08
N VAL A 135 -11.72 0.55 2.55
CA VAL A 135 -10.48 0.54 1.74
C VAL A 135 -9.41 -0.45 2.21
N GLY A 136 -9.65 -1.20 3.30
CA GLY A 136 -8.65 -2.11 3.89
C GLY A 136 -8.07 -3.16 2.93
N ALA A 137 -8.75 -3.46 1.83
CA ALA A 137 -8.26 -4.31 0.74
C ALA A 137 -6.97 -3.78 0.05
N LEU A 138 -6.76 -2.47 0.08
CA LEU A 138 -5.61 -1.78 -0.51
C LEU A 138 -4.51 -1.47 0.53
N MET A 139 -4.82 -1.62 1.83
CA MET A 139 -3.94 -1.25 2.94
C MET A 139 -3.14 -2.45 3.47
N ARG A 140 -1.95 -2.17 4.02
CA ARG A 140 -1.18 -3.12 4.84
C ARG A 140 -1.61 -3.07 6.29
N LYS A 141 -1.45 -4.17 7.04
CA LYS A 141 -1.72 -4.22 8.49
C LYS A 141 -0.98 -3.14 9.30
N LYS A 142 0.24 -2.76 8.91
CA LYS A 142 0.99 -1.65 9.54
C LYS A 142 0.27 -0.29 9.37
N GLU A 143 -0.39 -0.09 8.23
CA GLU A 143 -1.02 1.17 7.82
C GLU A 143 -2.35 1.45 8.56
N ILE A 144 -2.84 0.52 9.38
CA ILE A 144 -3.98 0.78 10.28
C ILE A 144 -3.64 1.89 11.30
N HIS A 145 -2.40 1.90 11.79
CA HIS A 145 -1.92 2.80 12.85
C HIS A 145 -0.81 3.76 12.38
N THR A 146 -0.45 3.74 11.10
CA THR A 146 0.50 4.68 10.47
C THR A 146 -0.10 5.30 9.22
N PHE A 147 0.58 6.30 8.67
CA PHE A 147 0.24 6.86 7.36
C PHE A 147 0.15 5.78 6.26
N ASN A 148 -0.79 5.96 5.35
CA ASN A 148 -1.09 5.08 4.23
C ASN A 148 0.02 5.12 3.17
N GLY A 149 0.40 3.95 2.62
CA GLY A 149 1.40 3.85 1.54
C GLY A 149 1.07 4.67 0.28
N VAL A 150 -0.20 4.99 0.05
CA VAL A 150 -0.63 5.86 -1.07
C VAL A 150 -0.12 7.30 -0.91
N LEU A 151 0.06 7.81 0.32
CA LEU A 151 0.64 9.15 0.54
C LEU A 151 2.09 9.21 0.07
N TRP A 152 2.89 8.21 0.43
CA TRP A 152 4.28 8.05 -0.03
C TRP A 152 4.37 7.93 -1.56
N TYR A 153 3.44 7.17 -2.16
CA TYR A 153 3.34 7.02 -3.62
C TYR A 153 3.12 8.37 -4.32
N ILE A 154 2.09 9.11 -3.89
CA ILE A 154 1.75 10.40 -4.51
C ILE A 154 2.86 11.42 -4.25
N LEU A 155 3.48 11.43 -3.07
CA LEU A 155 4.60 12.32 -2.76
C LEU A 155 5.82 12.06 -3.67
N GLY A 156 6.15 10.79 -3.94
CA GLY A 156 7.23 10.41 -4.86
C GLY A 156 6.94 10.81 -6.32
N LEU A 157 5.67 10.73 -6.73
CA LEU A 157 5.24 11.24 -8.03
C LEU A 157 5.28 12.77 -8.08
N ILE A 158 4.80 13.49 -7.06
CA ILE A 158 4.88 14.96 -6.98
C ILE A 158 6.34 15.42 -7.14
N PHE A 159 7.28 14.77 -6.46
CA PHE A 159 8.71 15.04 -6.65
C PHE A 159 9.15 14.84 -8.10
N SER A 160 8.87 13.66 -8.69
CA SER A 160 9.26 13.34 -10.06
C SER A 160 8.69 14.35 -11.08
N PHE A 161 7.38 14.63 -11.01
CA PHE A 161 6.69 15.56 -11.90
C PHE A 161 7.08 17.04 -11.71
N SER A 162 7.62 17.42 -10.55
CA SER A 162 8.05 18.80 -10.28
C SER A 162 9.46 19.10 -10.79
N PHE A 163 10.39 18.14 -10.69
CA PHE A 163 11.82 18.39 -10.90
C PHE A 163 12.41 17.84 -12.20
N PHE A 164 11.70 16.97 -12.92
CA PHE A 164 12.26 16.26 -14.08
C PHE A 164 11.49 16.48 -15.39
N SER A 165 12.14 16.12 -16.49
CA SER A 165 11.55 16.11 -17.84
C SER A 165 10.43 15.08 -17.95
N LYS A 166 9.64 15.18 -19.03
CA LYS A 166 8.48 14.31 -19.27
C LYS A 166 8.90 12.84 -19.39
N ASP A 167 9.97 12.57 -20.12
CA ASP A 167 10.47 11.21 -20.33
C ASP A 167 10.99 10.57 -19.04
N VAL A 168 11.85 11.26 -18.30
CA VAL A 168 12.36 10.79 -16.99
C VAL A 168 11.22 10.55 -16.01
N THR A 169 10.26 11.48 -15.91
CA THR A 169 9.11 11.38 -15.01
C THR A 169 8.22 10.18 -15.33
N LEU A 170 7.91 9.96 -16.60
CA LEU A 170 7.07 8.85 -17.02
C LEU A 170 7.79 7.52 -16.81
N VAL A 171 9.09 7.44 -17.09
CA VAL A 171 9.90 6.25 -16.81
C VAL A 171 9.94 5.95 -15.31
N SER A 172 10.20 6.93 -14.44
CA SER A 172 10.21 6.68 -12.98
C SER A 172 8.86 6.17 -12.46
N LEU A 173 7.75 6.69 -12.99
CA LEU A 173 6.40 6.18 -12.72
C LEU A 173 6.20 4.75 -13.23
N PHE A 174 6.64 4.41 -14.44
CA PHE A 174 6.50 3.05 -14.98
C PHE A 174 7.39 2.05 -14.23
N LEU A 175 8.59 2.45 -13.80
CA LEU A 175 9.46 1.62 -12.96
C LEU A 175 8.82 1.36 -11.59
N LEU A 176 8.28 2.40 -10.94
CA LEU A 176 7.47 2.22 -9.74
C LEU A 176 6.25 1.32 -9.98
N SER A 177 5.50 1.51 -11.06
CA SER A 177 4.26 0.76 -11.34
C SER A 177 4.53 -0.73 -11.61
N TRP A 178 5.48 -1.05 -12.49
CA TRP A 178 5.68 -2.39 -13.02
C TRP A 178 6.92 -3.11 -12.47
N SER A 179 8.02 -2.39 -12.24
CA SER A 179 9.27 -3.01 -11.77
C SER A 179 9.24 -3.35 -10.28
N ASP A 180 8.66 -2.49 -9.43
CA ASP A 180 8.35 -2.84 -8.01
C ASP A 180 7.36 -4.03 -7.95
N THR A 181 6.26 -3.97 -8.69
CA THR A 181 5.28 -5.08 -8.73
C THR A 181 5.95 -6.40 -9.10
N ALA A 182 6.86 -6.39 -10.09
CA ALA A 182 7.63 -7.56 -10.49
C ALA A 182 8.63 -8.00 -9.41
N ALA A 183 9.42 -7.07 -8.87
CA ALA A 183 10.39 -7.33 -7.81
C ALA A 183 9.74 -7.95 -6.57
N ALA A 184 8.65 -7.35 -6.10
CA ALA A 184 7.93 -7.82 -4.94
C ALA A 184 7.19 -9.16 -5.20
N THR A 185 6.81 -9.46 -6.45
CA THR A 185 6.13 -10.73 -6.80
C THR A 185 7.12 -11.87 -6.97
N ILE A 186 8.18 -11.67 -7.76
CA ILE A 186 9.26 -12.65 -7.97
C ILE A 186 10.08 -12.83 -6.69
N GLY A 187 10.39 -11.74 -5.97
CA GLY A 187 11.13 -11.75 -4.72
C GLY A 187 10.42 -12.51 -3.59
N ARG A 188 9.08 -12.39 -3.45
CA ARG A 188 8.34 -13.22 -2.48
C ARG A 188 8.29 -14.70 -2.90
N LYS A 189 8.18 -15.00 -4.20
CA LYS A 189 8.06 -16.39 -4.68
C LYS A 189 9.39 -17.13 -4.66
N TYR A 190 10.46 -16.50 -5.13
CA TYR A 190 11.76 -17.14 -5.39
C TYR A 190 12.94 -16.51 -4.64
N GLY A 191 12.74 -15.41 -3.91
CA GLY A 191 13.84 -14.72 -3.19
C GLY A 191 14.52 -15.59 -2.14
N HIS A 192 13.86 -16.63 -1.64
CA HIS A 192 14.45 -17.63 -0.73
C HIS A 192 15.48 -18.54 -1.41
N LEU A 193 15.49 -18.62 -2.75
CA LEU A 193 16.46 -19.39 -3.55
C LEU A 193 17.69 -18.55 -3.95
N THR A 194 17.75 -17.28 -3.54
CA THR A 194 18.76 -16.33 -4.01
C THR A 194 19.37 -15.51 -2.87
N PRO A 195 20.58 -14.96 -3.03
CA PRO A 195 21.17 -14.06 -2.03
C PRO A 195 20.27 -12.88 -1.69
N LYS A 196 20.28 -12.46 -0.42
CA LYS A 196 19.67 -11.21 0.03
C LYS A 196 20.63 -10.06 -0.26
N LEU A 197 20.13 -9.00 -0.90
CA LEU A 197 20.89 -7.77 -1.16
C LEU A 197 20.74 -6.76 -0.01
N ALA A 198 19.56 -6.76 0.63
CA ALA A 198 19.28 -5.98 1.83
C ALA A 198 18.34 -6.78 2.75
N ARG A 199 17.98 -6.23 3.92
CA ARG A 199 17.18 -6.90 4.96
C ARG A 199 15.93 -7.61 4.42
N ASN A 200 15.22 -6.95 3.50
CA ASN A 200 13.98 -7.42 2.87
C ASN A 200 14.06 -7.55 1.33
N LYS A 201 15.23 -7.31 0.71
CA LYS A 201 15.40 -7.31 -0.75
C LYS A 201 16.24 -8.52 -1.19
N SER A 202 15.85 -9.16 -2.30
CA SER A 202 16.47 -10.39 -2.81
C SER A 202 16.98 -10.22 -4.23
N LEU A 203 18.03 -10.96 -4.61
CA LEU A 203 18.56 -10.91 -5.98
C LEU A 203 17.50 -11.31 -7.02
N ALA A 204 16.62 -12.26 -6.71
CA ALA A 204 15.47 -12.59 -7.56
C ALA A 204 14.55 -11.38 -7.82
N GLY A 205 14.30 -10.56 -6.79
CA GLY A 205 13.51 -9.32 -6.92
C GLY A 205 14.22 -8.28 -7.78
N SER A 206 15.50 -8.01 -7.50
CA SER A 206 16.29 -7.04 -8.28
C SER A 206 16.49 -7.46 -9.74
N LEU A 207 16.61 -8.75 -10.05
CA LEU A 207 16.65 -9.26 -11.42
C LEU A 207 15.31 -9.12 -12.14
N ALA A 208 14.18 -9.25 -11.43
CA ALA A 208 12.87 -8.98 -12.00
C ALA A 208 12.66 -7.48 -12.27
N ALA A 209 13.07 -6.61 -11.33
CA ALA A 209 13.10 -5.16 -11.56
C ALA A 209 13.97 -4.79 -12.76
N PHE A 210 15.17 -5.39 -12.88
CA PHE A 210 16.05 -5.21 -14.03
C PHE A 210 15.35 -5.57 -15.34
N ALA A 211 14.84 -6.80 -15.46
CA ALA A 211 14.24 -7.28 -16.70
C ALA A 211 13.02 -6.44 -17.13
N VAL A 212 12.13 -6.10 -16.17
CA VAL A 212 10.97 -5.25 -16.44
C VAL A 212 11.39 -3.81 -16.75
N GLY A 213 12.44 -3.28 -16.10
CA GLY A 213 13.00 -1.96 -16.39
C GLY A 213 13.59 -1.85 -17.80
N VAL A 214 14.31 -2.87 -18.27
CA VAL A 214 14.81 -2.95 -19.66
C VAL A 214 13.65 -2.94 -20.66
N VAL A 215 12.64 -3.79 -20.45
CA VAL A 215 11.45 -3.86 -21.33
C VAL A 215 10.68 -2.54 -21.32
N THR A 216 10.49 -1.94 -20.15
CA THR A 216 9.80 -0.65 -19.95
C THR A 216 10.49 0.47 -20.70
N CYS A 217 11.81 0.63 -20.52
CA CYS A 217 12.57 1.67 -21.22
C CYS A 217 12.61 1.42 -22.73
N ARG A 218 12.76 0.17 -23.18
CA ARG A 218 12.74 -0.15 -24.62
C ARG A 218 11.39 0.12 -25.26
N MET A 219 10.29 -0.23 -24.59
CA MET A 219 8.92 0.07 -25.03
C MET A 219 8.70 1.59 -25.10
N PHE A 220 9.04 2.32 -24.04
CA PHE A 220 8.73 3.75 -23.97
C PHE A 220 9.58 4.59 -24.94
N TYR A 221 10.90 4.44 -24.91
CA TYR A 221 11.81 5.20 -25.79
C TYR A 221 11.87 4.66 -27.22
N GLY A 222 11.64 3.37 -27.43
CA GLY A 222 11.74 2.73 -28.75
C GLY A 222 10.43 2.67 -29.54
N TYR A 223 9.27 2.68 -28.87
CA TYR A 223 7.96 2.62 -29.53
C TYR A 223 7.10 3.84 -29.20
N PHE A 224 6.82 4.14 -27.93
CA PHE A 224 5.88 5.21 -27.59
C PHE A 224 6.36 6.63 -27.98
N ILE A 225 7.60 7.00 -27.65
CA ILE A 225 8.11 8.34 -28.00
C ILE A 225 8.15 8.57 -29.53
N PRO A 226 8.65 7.63 -30.35
CA PRO A 226 8.61 7.78 -31.82
C PRO A 226 7.20 7.72 -32.41
N THR A 227 6.35 6.77 -32.01
CA THR A 227 4.99 6.62 -32.57
C THR A 227 4.10 7.81 -32.24
N TYR A 228 4.20 8.36 -31.03
CA TYR A 228 3.42 9.51 -30.58
C TYR A 228 4.25 10.80 -30.60
N TYR A 229 5.15 10.98 -31.58
CA TYR A 229 6.03 12.16 -31.67
C TYR A 229 5.27 13.50 -31.54
N TYR A 230 4.05 13.58 -32.08
CA TYR A 230 3.19 14.76 -32.06
C TYR A 230 2.75 15.19 -30.65
N VAL A 231 2.81 14.32 -29.63
CA VAL A 231 2.51 14.71 -28.24
C VAL A 231 3.70 15.29 -27.50
N ASN A 232 4.91 15.23 -28.07
CA ASN A 232 6.16 15.59 -27.41
C ASN A 232 6.62 16.98 -27.86
N LYS A 233 6.54 17.97 -26.96
CA LYS A 233 6.99 19.33 -27.27
C LYS A 233 8.52 19.44 -27.20
N PRO A 234 9.15 20.38 -27.94
CA PRO A 234 10.59 20.63 -27.84
C PRO A 234 11.03 20.84 -26.38
N GLY A 235 12.05 20.10 -25.95
CA GLY A 235 12.57 20.14 -24.57
C GLY A 235 11.78 19.37 -23.52
N GLU A 236 10.68 18.68 -23.86
CA GLU A 236 10.00 17.78 -22.91
C GLU A 236 10.70 16.42 -22.75
N ILE A 237 11.38 15.95 -23.81
CA ILE A 237 12.11 14.68 -23.87
C ILE A 237 13.60 15.01 -23.82
N GLU A 238 14.32 14.50 -22.81
CA GLU A 238 15.75 14.76 -22.63
C GLU A 238 16.63 13.77 -23.41
N TRP A 239 16.18 12.52 -23.61
CA TRP A 239 16.89 11.55 -24.44
C TRP A 239 16.29 11.39 -25.83
N THR A 240 17.12 11.58 -26.86
CA THR A 240 16.86 11.08 -28.22
C THR A 240 18.13 10.44 -28.80
N PRO A 241 18.04 9.56 -29.82
CA PRO A 241 19.22 8.98 -30.48
C PRO A 241 20.18 10.03 -31.08
N GLU A 242 19.64 11.17 -31.52
CA GLU A 242 20.38 12.27 -32.12
C GLU A 242 21.12 13.06 -31.05
N THR A 243 20.48 13.33 -29.91
CA THR A 243 21.00 14.18 -28.83
C THR A 243 21.85 13.45 -27.78
N SER A 244 21.78 12.12 -27.71
CA SER A 244 22.55 11.30 -26.77
C SER A 244 23.65 10.49 -27.43
N ARG A 245 24.71 10.18 -26.66
CA ARG A 245 25.75 9.20 -27.01
C ARG A 245 25.30 7.75 -26.71
N LEU A 246 24.20 7.56 -25.98
CA LEU A 246 23.66 6.24 -25.67
C LEU A 246 22.74 5.73 -26.79
N SER A 247 23.00 4.51 -27.26
CA SER A 247 22.03 3.80 -28.10
C SER A 247 20.77 3.43 -27.30
N LEU A 248 19.64 3.21 -27.98
CA LEU A 248 18.41 2.71 -27.34
C LEU A 248 18.66 1.43 -26.53
N ASN A 249 19.50 0.53 -27.03
CA ASN A 249 19.86 -0.72 -26.33
C ASN A 249 20.59 -0.41 -25.02
N THR A 250 21.59 0.47 -25.07
CA THR A 250 22.39 0.89 -23.90
C THR A 250 21.54 1.61 -22.88
N LEU A 251 20.69 2.56 -23.30
CA LEU A 251 19.76 3.24 -22.39
C LEU A 251 18.78 2.26 -21.75
N SER A 252 18.24 1.30 -22.52
CA SER A 252 17.30 0.30 -21.98
C SER A 252 17.97 -0.56 -20.91
N LEU A 253 19.20 -1.03 -21.16
CA LEU A 253 20.00 -1.77 -20.18
C LEU A 253 20.28 -0.95 -18.92
N LEU A 254 20.67 0.32 -19.08
CA LEU A 254 20.88 1.24 -17.96
C LEU A 254 19.59 1.52 -17.19
N GLY A 255 18.44 1.62 -17.86
CA GLY A 255 17.12 1.73 -17.23
C GLY A 255 16.76 0.51 -16.40
N GLY A 256 17.15 -0.69 -16.84
CA GLY A 256 17.10 -1.91 -16.02
C GLY A 256 18.00 -1.83 -14.80
N VAL A 257 19.25 -1.35 -14.94
CA VAL A 257 20.15 -1.14 -13.80
C VAL A 257 19.55 -0.13 -12.82
N VAL A 258 19.00 0.98 -13.29
CA VAL A 258 18.33 1.99 -12.46
C VAL A 258 17.14 1.37 -11.70
N ALA A 259 16.29 0.59 -12.38
CA ALA A 259 15.17 -0.10 -11.72
C ALA A 259 15.64 -1.04 -10.60
N ALA A 260 16.68 -1.84 -10.84
CA ALA A 260 17.25 -2.76 -9.86
C ALA A 260 17.96 -2.05 -8.69
N LEU A 261 18.63 -0.92 -8.94
CA LEU A 261 19.26 -0.10 -7.90
C LEU A 261 18.22 0.63 -7.06
N SER A 262 17.21 1.27 -7.67
CA SER A 262 16.14 1.94 -6.94
C SER A 262 15.32 0.98 -6.06
N GLU A 263 15.14 -0.27 -6.50
CA GLU A 263 14.55 -1.34 -5.67
C GLU A 263 15.53 -1.89 -4.60
N GLY A 264 16.84 -1.89 -4.86
CA GLY A 264 17.84 -2.44 -3.95
C GLY A 264 18.26 -1.50 -2.80
N ILE A 265 18.09 -0.18 -2.98
CA ILE A 265 18.52 0.84 -2.00
C ILE A 265 17.41 1.12 -1.00
N ASP A 266 17.62 0.71 0.25
CA ASP A 266 16.77 1.05 1.41
C ASP A 266 17.28 2.36 2.05
N ILE A 267 16.50 3.44 1.92
CA ILE A 267 16.83 4.77 2.46
C ILE A 267 16.06 5.00 3.75
N PHE A 268 16.77 5.03 4.89
CA PHE A 268 16.22 5.36 6.21
C PHE A 268 14.94 4.57 6.61
N ASN A 269 14.70 3.38 6.05
CA ASN A 269 13.43 2.63 6.16
C ASN A 269 12.18 3.40 5.68
N TRP A 270 12.34 4.35 4.73
CA TRP A 270 11.22 5.02 4.06
C TRP A 270 10.47 4.04 3.15
N ASP A 271 9.19 4.32 2.85
CA ASP A 271 8.37 3.39 2.06
C ASP A 271 8.83 3.39 0.59
N ASP A 272 8.98 2.20 0.01
CA ASP A 272 9.40 1.96 -1.39
C ASP A 272 8.59 2.78 -2.41
N ASN A 273 7.31 3.01 -2.10
CA ASN A 273 6.41 3.85 -2.88
C ASN A 273 6.95 5.28 -3.11
N PHE A 274 7.76 5.82 -2.20
CA PHE A 274 8.42 7.12 -2.33
C PHE A 274 9.85 7.01 -2.85
N THR A 275 10.65 6.07 -2.33
CA THR A 275 12.08 5.99 -2.66
C THR A 275 12.32 5.59 -4.11
N ILE A 276 11.55 4.65 -4.66
CA ILE A 276 11.71 4.16 -6.04
C ILE A 276 11.53 5.28 -7.09
N PRO A 277 10.43 6.06 -7.13
CA PRO A 277 10.27 7.11 -8.15
C PRO A 277 11.31 8.23 -7.99
N VAL A 278 11.69 8.57 -6.75
CA VAL A 278 12.70 9.60 -6.45
C VAL A 278 14.09 9.17 -6.94
N LEU A 279 14.52 7.95 -6.58
CA LEU A 279 15.82 7.42 -6.99
C LEU A 279 15.87 7.16 -8.49
N SER A 280 14.82 6.59 -9.06
CA SER A 280 14.82 6.27 -10.50
C SER A 280 14.75 7.53 -11.37
N SER A 281 14.03 8.58 -10.96
CA SER A 281 14.07 9.87 -11.67
C SER A 281 15.45 10.54 -11.56
N LEU A 282 16.05 10.57 -10.37
CA LEU A 282 17.42 11.08 -10.16
C LEU A 282 18.46 10.33 -11.02
N PHE A 283 18.46 8.99 -10.98
CA PHE A 283 19.42 8.17 -11.72
C PHE A 283 19.18 8.19 -13.23
N MET A 284 17.93 8.12 -13.72
CA MET A 284 17.65 8.24 -15.16
C MET A 284 18.06 9.61 -15.70
N ASN A 285 17.75 10.70 -14.98
CA ASN A 285 18.19 12.04 -15.37
C ASN A 285 19.72 12.17 -15.36
N ALA A 286 20.41 11.59 -14.38
CA ALA A 286 21.87 11.57 -14.35
C ALA A 286 22.46 10.79 -15.54
N VAL A 287 21.92 9.61 -15.86
CA VAL A 287 22.30 8.80 -17.03
C VAL A 287 22.10 9.58 -18.33
N ILE A 288 20.94 10.21 -18.51
CA ILE A 288 20.64 10.93 -19.76
C ILE A 288 21.53 12.18 -19.90
N LYS A 289 21.70 12.97 -18.84
CA LYS A 289 22.52 14.20 -18.87
C LYS A 289 24.01 13.93 -19.01
N LEU A 290 24.55 12.89 -18.36
CA LEU A 290 25.98 12.53 -18.45
C LEU A 290 26.40 12.14 -19.87
N PHE A 291 25.48 11.58 -20.66
CA PHE A 291 25.74 11.15 -22.03
C PHE A 291 25.05 12.02 -23.09
N LYS A 292 24.65 13.26 -22.74
CA LYS A 292 24.18 14.25 -23.72
C LYS A 292 25.36 14.67 -24.61
N LYS A 293 25.09 14.92 -25.90
CA LYS A 293 26.12 15.34 -26.87
C LYS A 293 26.47 16.81 -26.72
#